data_AF-A0A7S2LS16-F1
#
_entry.id   AF-A0A7S2LS16-F1
#
_cell.length_a   1.000
_cell.length_b   1.000
_cell.length_c   1.000
_cell.angle_alpha   90.00
_cell.angle_beta   90.00
_cell.angle_gamma   90.00
#
_symmetry.space_group_name_H-M   'P 1'
#
loop_
_entity.id
_entity.type
_entity.pdbx_description
1 polymer ?
#
loop_
_entity_poly.entity_id
_entity_poly.type
_entity_poly.pdbx_seq_one_letter_code
_entity_poly.pdbx_strand_id
1 'polypeptide(L)'
;VFSLAVLGFSLAITLKALFDGKTAMWNGVPPFVSVIVFFALMCFVGLMEGMQIALFAVAKMPEGQLAGHDVAQKNCKLTFEGTNLQAFLIGRQICVTCCMFVIARITSIKIGDGDSI
;
A
#
# COMPACT_ATOMS: atom_id res chain seq x y z
N VAL A 1 -16.47 -10.02 11.17
CA VAL A 1 -17.64 -9.15 10.92
C VAL A 1 -17.40 -7.72 11.38
N PHE A 2 -17.08 -7.47 12.66
CA PHE A 2 -16.82 -6.12 13.18
C PHE A 2 -15.72 -5.35 12.42
N SER A 3 -14.54 -5.93 12.22
CA SER A 3 -13.44 -5.29 11.47
C SER A 3 -13.82 -4.97 10.02
N LEU A 4 -14.60 -5.85 9.37
CA LEU A 4 -15.07 -5.63 8.00
C LEU A 4 -16.04 -4.45 7.91
N ALA A 5 -16.92 -4.31 8.91
CA ALA A 5 -17.88 -3.20 9.00
C ALA A 5 -17.16 -1.86 9.22
N VAL A 6 -16.18 -1.82 10.13
CA VAL A 6 -15.36 -0.62 10.38
C VAL A 6 -14.56 -0.22 9.14
N LEU A 7 -13.99 -1.20 8.43
CA LEU A 7 -13.28 -0.97 7.16
C LEU A 7 -14.22 -0.40 6.08
N GLY A 8 -15.40 -0.98 5.92
CA GLY A 8 -16.39 -0.50 4.96
C GLY A 8 -16.83 0.94 5.27
N PHE A 9 -17.04 1.25 6.55
CA PHE A 9 -17.40 2.60 7.00
C PHE A 9 -16.27 3.62 6.77
N SER A 10 -15.03 3.30 7.13
CA SER A 10 -13.89 4.21 6.93
C SER A 10 -13.62 4.45 5.44
N LEU A 11 -13.79 3.43 4.61
CA LEU A 11 -13.67 3.53 3.16
C LEU A 11 -14.77 4.42 2.58
N ALA A 12 -16.02 4.28 3.03
CA ALA A 12 -17.12 5.13 2.60
C ALA A 12 -16.89 6.63 2.94
N ILE A 13 -16.40 6.93 4.15
CA ILE A 13 -16.04 8.30 4.54
C ILE A 13 -14.90 8.84 3.67
N THR A 14 -13.87 8.03 3.43
CA THR A 14 -12.70 8.42 2.63
C THR A 14 -13.10 8.73 1.19
N LEU A 15 -13.93 7.87 0.57
CA LEU A 15 -14.44 8.11 -0.77
C LEU A 15 -15.31 9.36 -0.84
N LYS A 16 -16.22 9.56 0.13
CA LYS A 16 -17.05 10.76 0.20
C LYS A 16 -16.18 12.02 0.25
N ALA A 17 -15.17 12.04 1.12
CA ALA A 17 -14.26 13.18 1.25
C ALA A 17 -13.47 13.45 -0.05
N LEU A 18 -13.08 12.39 -0.76
CA LEU A 18 -12.37 12.48 -2.03
C LEU A 18 -13.25 13.03 -3.16
N PHE A 19 -14.48 12.54 -3.28
CA PHE A 19 -15.43 12.99 -4.30
C PHE A 19 -15.92 14.43 -4.05
N ASP A 20 -16.07 14.83 -2.79
CA ASP A 20 -16.40 16.22 -2.40
C ASP A 20 -15.25 17.21 -2.71
N GLY A 21 -14.06 16.73 -3.08
CA GLY A 21 -12.90 17.58 -3.39
C GLY A 21 -12.35 18.37 -2.20
N LYS A 22 -12.77 18.03 -0.98
CA LYS A 22 -12.36 18.71 0.27
C LYS A 22 -10.99 18.24 0.77
N THR A 23 -10.24 17.49 -0.03
CA THR A 23 -8.94 16.97 0.38
C THR A 23 -7.80 17.92 0.06
N ALA A 24 -6.66 17.74 0.74
CA ALA A 24 -5.43 18.50 0.53
C ALA A 24 -4.69 18.11 -0.77
N MET A 25 -5.44 17.69 -1.78
CA MET A 25 -4.92 17.37 -3.11
C MET A 25 -4.43 18.62 -3.84
N TRP A 26 -3.48 18.42 -4.75
CA TRP A 26 -2.92 19.51 -5.56
C TRP A 26 -4.01 20.22 -6.36
N ASN A 27 -3.96 21.56 -6.37
CA ASN A 27 -4.85 22.41 -7.15
C ASN A 27 -4.70 22.03 -8.63
N GLY A 28 -5.78 21.51 -9.24
CA GLY A 28 -5.82 21.10 -10.64
C GLY A 28 -6.02 19.59 -10.87
N VAL A 29 -6.02 18.76 -9.84
CA VAL A 29 -6.32 17.32 -9.99
C VAL A 29 -7.84 17.06 -9.86
N PRO A 30 -8.48 16.43 -10.86
CA PRO A 30 -9.89 16.07 -10.78
C PRO A 30 -10.15 15.08 -9.63
N PRO A 31 -11.29 15.17 -8.92
CA PRO A 31 -11.65 14.25 -7.85
C PRO A 31 -11.57 12.77 -8.25
N PHE A 32 -11.98 12.45 -9.49
CA PHE A 32 -11.93 11.09 -10.04
C PHE A 32 -10.50 10.54 -10.15
N VAL A 33 -9.53 11.39 -10.53
CA VAL A 33 -8.12 10.99 -10.64
C VAL A 33 -7.57 10.68 -9.24
N SER A 34 -7.93 11.48 -8.24
CA SER A 34 -7.55 11.22 -6.84
C SER A 34 -8.05 9.85 -6.36
N VAL A 35 -9.26 9.43 -6.76
CA VAL A 35 -9.83 8.12 -6.37
C VAL A 35 -9.03 6.98 -6.98
N ILE A 36 -8.71 7.09 -8.28
CA ILE A 36 -7.90 6.08 -8.98
C ILE A 36 -6.51 5.97 -8.33
N VAL A 37 -5.86 7.10 -8.07
CA VAL A 37 -4.54 7.12 -7.43
C VAL A 37 -4.60 6.55 -6.01
N PHE A 38 -5.64 6.86 -5.24
CA PHE A 38 -5.84 6.29 -3.90
C PHE A 38 -5.93 4.77 -3.95
N PHE A 39 -6.78 4.20 -4.81
CA PHE A 39 -6.89 2.75 -4.95
C PHE A 39 -5.62 2.10 -5.47
N ALA A 40 -4.95 2.71 -6.45
CA ALA A 40 -3.68 2.21 -6.99
C ALA A 40 -2.60 2.15 -5.90
N LEU A 41 -2.44 3.21 -5.11
CA LEU A 41 -1.47 3.26 -4.02
C LEU A 41 -1.84 2.30 -2.87
N MET A 42 -3.11 2.21 -2.51
CA MET A 42 -3.58 1.26 -1.48
C MET A 42 -3.37 -0.19 -1.90
N CYS A 43 -3.65 -0.54 -3.16
CA CYS A 43 -3.35 -1.87 -3.71
C CYS A 43 -1.84 -2.13 -3.71
N PHE A 44 -1.02 -1.16 -4.12
CA PHE A 44 0.42 -1.30 -4.14
C PHE A 44 1.00 -1.54 -2.74
N VAL A 45 0.60 -0.74 -1.74
CA VAL A 45 1.01 -0.92 -0.34
C VAL A 45 0.56 -2.29 0.18
N GLY A 46 -0.68 -2.70 -0.09
CA GLY A 46 -1.19 -4.02 0.31
C GLY A 46 -0.36 -5.17 -0.28
N LEU A 47 0.05 -5.07 -1.55
CA LEU A 47 0.94 -6.04 -2.18
C LEU A 47 2.34 -6.03 -1.53
N MET A 48 2.87 -4.86 -1.16
CA MET A 48 4.18 -4.76 -0.51
C MET A 48 4.18 -5.42 0.88
N GLU A 49 3.15 -5.17 1.69
CA GLU A 49 3.00 -5.79 3.01
C GLU A 49 2.78 -7.31 2.90
N GLY A 50 1.91 -7.74 1.98
CA GLY A 50 1.65 -9.17 1.74
C GLY A 50 2.90 -9.93 1.26
N MET A 51 3.77 -9.27 0.51
CA MET A 51 5.01 -9.87 0.02
C MET A 51 6.03 -10.13 1.15
N GLN A 52 6.04 -9.34 2.24
CA GLN A 52 6.87 -9.66 3.40
C GLN A 52 6.49 -11.02 4.02
N ILE A 53 5.18 -11.25 4.17
CA ILE A 53 4.64 -12.53 4.70
C ILE A 53 4.92 -13.67 3.72
N ALA A 54 4.71 -13.44 2.42
CA ALA A 54 4.97 -14.43 1.39
C ALA A 54 6.44 -14.86 1.36
N LEU A 55 7.38 -13.93 1.45
CA LEU A 55 8.81 -14.26 1.49
C LEU A 55 9.19 -15.00 2.76
N PHE A 56 8.61 -14.66 3.91
CA PHE A 56 8.83 -15.41 5.14
C PHE A 56 8.31 -16.85 5.06
N ALA A 57 7.18 -17.06 4.36
CA ALA A 57 6.66 -18.40 4.10
C ALA A 57 7.55 -19.18 3.13
N VAL A 58 8.00 -18.55 2.04
CA VAL A 58 8.88 -19.18 1.05
C VAL A 58 10.26 -19.53 1.64
N ALA A 59 10.79 -18.71 2.55
CA ALA A 59 12.04 -19.00 3.26
C ALA A 59 12.01 -20.32 4.05
N LYS A 60 10.81 -20.83 4.37
CA LYS A 60 10.58 -22.07 5.11
C LYS A 60 10.17 -23.25 4.24
N MET A 61 10.01 -23.05 2.93
CA MET A 61 9.65 -24.14 2.00
C MET A 61 10.88 -24.93 1.56
N PRO A 62 10.77 -26.26 1.38
CA PRO A 62 11.85 -27.08 0.82
C PRO A 62 12.10 -26.74 -0.66
N GLU A 63 13.38 -26.65 -1.05
CA GLU A 63 13.84 -26.16 -2.37
C GLU A 63 13.24 -26.91 -3.57
N GLY A 64 12.79 -28.15 -3.38
CA GLY A 64 12.17 -28.99 -4.41
C GLY A 64 10.74 -28.64 -4.80
N GLN A 65 9.98 -27.90 -3.97
CA GLN A 65 8.59 -27.51 -4.30
C GLN A 65 8.51 -26.31 -5.24
N LEU A 66 9.57 -25.48 -5.28
CA LEU A 66 9.62 -24.31 -6.16
C LEU A 66 10.09 -24.63 -7.58
N ALA A 67 10.60 -25.84 -7.82
CA ALA A 67 11.15 -26.29 -9.10
C ALA A 67 10.13 -26.32 -10.24
N GLY A 68 8.83 -26.35 -9.94
CA GLY A 68 7.76 -26.30 -10.95
C GLY A 68 7.51 -24.91 -11.54
N HIS A 69 8.02 -23.83 -10.93
CA HIS A 69 7.80 -22.44 -11.36
C HIS A 69 9.12 -21.69 -11.55
N ASP A 70 9.60 -21.63 -12.80
CA ASP A 70 10.90 -21.06 -13.18
C ASP A 70 11.08 -19.57 -12.79
N VAL A 71 9.99 -18.78 -12.81
CA VAL A 71 10.01 -17.37 -12.39
C VAL A 71 10.14 -17.24 -10.87
N ALA A 72 9.43 -18.06 -10.10
CA ALA A 72 9.48 -18.03 -8.64
C ALA A 72 10.86 -18.50 -8.13
N GLN A 73 11.43 -19.52 -8.79
CA GLN A 73 12.75 -20.06 -8.47
C GLN A 73 13.87 -19.03 -8.69
N LYS A 74 13.88 -18.34 -9.83
CA LYS A 74 14.88 -17.29 -10.11
C LYS A 74 14.77 -16.11 -9.14
N ASN A 75 13.56 -15.65 -8.87
CA ASN A 75 13.33 -14.54 -7.95
C ASN A 75 13.70 -14.92 -6.50
N CYS A 76 13.36 -16.13 -6.04
CA CYS A 76 13.71 -16.57 -4.70
C CYS A 76 15.21 -16.80 -4.56
N LYS A 77 15.88 -17.38 -5.57
CA LYS A 77 17.33 -17.51 -5.56
C LYS A 77 18.02 -16.16 -5.37
N LEU A 78 17.63 -15.15 -6.16
CA LEU A 78 18.19 -13.80 -6.03
C LEU A 78 17.83 -13.13 -4.69
N THR A 79 16.60 -13.31 -4.22
CA THR A 79 16.11 -12.69 -2.98
C THR A 79 16.77 -13.28 -1.73
N PHE A 80 17.02 -14.60 -1.70
CA PHE A 80 17.63 -15.29 -0.57
C PHE A 80 19.16 -15.36 -0.65
N GLU A 81 19.78 -14.81 -1.69
CA GLU A 81 21.23 -14.77 -1.84
C GLU A 81 21.87 -13.74 -0.90
N GLY A 82 22.73 -14.19 0.01
CA GLY A 82 23.48 -13.34 0.93
C GLY A 82 22.59 -12.45 1.81
N THR A 83 22.77 -11.14 1.72
CA THR A 83 22.02 -10.14 2.49
C THR A 83 20.88 -9.49 1.69
N ASN A 84 20.59 -9.96 0.48
CA ASN A 84 19.58 -9.37 -0.41
C ASN A 84 18.19 -9.33 0.22
N LEU A 85 17.80 -10.38 0.96
CA LEU A 85 16.51 -10.43 1.64
C LEU A 85 16.38 -9.30 2.67
N GLN A 86 17.42 -9.10 3.49
CA GLN A 86 17.40 -8.05 4.51
C GLN A 86 17.40 -6.65 3.88
N ALA A 87 18.25 -6.43 2.87
CA ALA A 87 18.29 -5.17 2.13
C ALA A 87 16.94 -4.86 1.47
N PHE A 88 16.28 -5.88 0.92
CA PHE A 88 14.96 -5.78 0.32
C PHE A 88 13.86 -5.48 1.36
N LEU A 89 13.87 -6.13 2.53
CA LEU A 89 12.94 -5.86 3.61
C LEU A 89 13.07 -4.40 4.12
N ILE A 90 14.29 -3.90 4.26
CA ILE A 90 14.55 -2.51 4.67
C ILE A 90 14.10 -1.54 3.57
N GLY A 91 14.50 -1.77 2.31
CA GLY A 91 14.17 -0.89 1.18
C GLY A 91 12.67 -0.79 0.92
N ARG A 92 11.95 -1.90 1.10
CA ARG A 92 10.49 -1.90 0.99
C ARG A 92 9.83 -0.97 2.02
N GLN A 93 10.26 -1.02 3.28
CA GLN A 93 9.64 -0.24 4.34
C GLN A 93 9.71 1.27 4.05
N ILE A 94 10.82 1.72 3.46
CA ILE A 94 10.98 3.11 3.00
C ILE A 94 9.95 3.43 1.92
N CYS A 95 9.79 2.56 0.92
CA CYS A 95 8.81 2.75 -0.15
C CYS A 95 7.36 2.77 0.37
N VAL A 96 7.00 1.83 1.25
CA VAL A 96 5.67 1.82 1.91
C VAL A 96 5.44 3.12 2.67
N THR A 97 6.43 3.60 3.41
CA THR A 97 6.34 4.85 4.17
C THR A 97 6.13 6.04 3.23
N CYS A 98 6.85 6.11 2.12
CA CYS A 98 6.65 7.14 1.09
C CYS A 98 5.24 7.08 0.50
N CYS A 99 4.74 5.89 0.16
CA CYS A 99 3.37 5.71 -0.35
C CYS A 99 2.33 6.14 0.69
N MET A 100 2.52 5.81 1.96
CA MET A 100 1.62 6.22 3.04
C MET A 100 1.62 7.73 3.25
N PHE A 101 2.76 8.42 3.06
CA PHE A 101 2.80 9.87 3.10
C PHE A 101 1.95 10.50 1.98
N VAL A 102 2.06 9.95 0.76
CA VAL A 102 1.25 10.41 -0.39
C VAL A 102 -0.23 10.13 -0.15
N ILE A 103 -0.59 8.93 0.33
CA ILE A 103 -1.97 8.58 0.68
C ILE A 103 -2.50 9.53 1.75
N ALA A 104 -1.76 9.76 2.84
CA ALA A 104 -2.15 10.66 3.91
C ALA A 104 -2.41 12.08 3.40
N ARG A 105 -1.59 12.56 2.46
CA ARG A 105 -1.83 13.84 1.78
C ARG A 105 -3.09 13.85 0.94
N ILE A 106 -3.34 12.79 0.17
CA ILE A 106 -4.54 12.65 -0.67
C ILE A 106 -5.81 12.57 0.18
N THR A 107 -5.74 11.95 1.37
CA THR A 107 -6.90 11.73 2.25
C THR A 107 -7.11 12.81 3.30
N SER A 108 -6.12 13.67 3.54
CA SER A 108 -6.22 14.75 4.52
C SER A 108 -7.29 15.76 4.08
N ILE A 109 -8.23 16.08 4.97
CA ILE A 109 -9.33 17.01 4.69
C ILE A 109 -8.86 18.43 5.02
N LYS A 110 -9.02 19.36 4.09
CA LYS A 110 -8.90 20.80 4.39
C LYS A 110 -10.22 21.28 4.98
N ILE A 111 -10.25 21.45 6.31
CA ILE A 111 -11.26 22.29 6.96
C ILE A 111 -10.90 23.73 6.65
N GLY A 112 -11.83 24.46 6.03
CA GLY A 112 -11.64 25.88 5.73
C GLY A 112 -11.51 26.70 7.01
N ASP A 113 -10.66 27.73 6.96
CA ASP A 113 -10.42 28.73 8.01
C ASP A 113 -11.70 29.52 8.36
N GLY A 114 -12.62 28.91 9.12
CA GLY A 114 -13.91 29.52 9.41
C GLY A 114 -14.79 28.84 10.45
N ASP A 115 -14.33 27.78 11.12
CA ASP A 115 -14.94 27.35 12.37
C ASP A 115 -13.83 27.20 13.42
N SER A 116 -13.69 28.29 14.17
CA SER A 116 -12.97 28.37 15.43
C SER A 116 -13.41 27.21 16.35
N ILE A 117 -12.45 26.39 16.77
CA ILE A 117 -12.45 25.89 18.14
C ILE A 117 -11.42 26.71 18.90
#